data_AF-A0A9N7ZBQ1-F1
#
_entry.id   AF-A0A9N7ZBQ1-F1
#
_cell.length_a   1.000
_cell.length_b   1.000
_cell.length_c   1.000
_cell.angle_alpha   90.00
_cell.angle_beta   90.00
_cell.angle_gamma   90.00
#
_symmetry.space_group_name_H-M   'P 1'
#
loop_
_entity.id
_entity.type
_entity.pdbx_description
1 polymer ?
#
loop_
_entity_poly.entity_id
_entity_poly.type
_entity_poly.pdbx_seq_one_letter_code
_entity_poly.pdbx_strand_id
1 'polypeptide(L)'
;MGDKGTRVFKKASPNGKLTVYLGKRDFVDHVDLVEPVDGVVLIDPEYLKERKVFVTLTCAFRYGREDLDVLGLTFRKDLFVANIQSFPPLPEEKKSLTRLQERLIKKLGEHAYPFTFEVSSPPSFFHILSPRGRG
;
A
#
# COMPACT_ATOMS: atom_id res chain seq x y z
N MET A 1 -6.71 -31.53 -1.36
CA MET A 1 -7.26 -30.32 -0.71
C MET A 1 -7.12 -29.16 -1.67
N GLY A 2 -8.23 -28.70 -2.26
CA GLY A 2 -8.19 -27.61 -3.25
C GLY A 2 -7.73 -26.31 -2.60
N ASP A 3 -6.69 -25.69 -3.17
CA ASP A 3 -6.23 -24.34 -2.82
C ASP A 3 -7.43 -23.41 -3.05
N LYS A 4 -8.11 -23.00 -1.97
CA LYS A 4 -9.08 -21.90 -2.03
C LYS A 4 -8.28 -20.69 -2.49
N GLY A 5 -8.31 -20.42 -3.79
CA GLY A 5 -7.46 -19.42 -4.41
C GLY A 5 -7.53 -18.12 -3.63
N THR A 6 -6.40 -17.70 -3.05
CA THR A 6 -6.32 -16.47 -2.27
C THR A 6 -6.79 -15.33 -3.17
N ARG A 7 -7.88 -14.66 -2.77
CA ARG A 7 -8.41 -13.52 -3.51
C ARG A 7 -7.33 -12.43 -3.54
N VAL A 8 -7.02 -11.92 -4.73
CA VAL A 8 -6.07 -10.81 -4.93
C VAL A 8 -6.84 -9.64 -5.50
N PHE A 9 -6.60 -8.45 -4.96
CA PHE A 9 -7.13 -7.19 -5.45
C PHE A 9 -6.11 -6.53 -6.34
N LYS A 10 -6.55 -5.97 -7.46
CA LYS A 10 -5.67 -5.21 -8.36
C LYS A 10 -6.28 -3.87 -8.75
N LYS A 11 -5.43 -2.87 -8.98
CA LYS A 11 -5.83 -1.57 -9.52
C LYS A 11 -4.79 -1.11 -10.53
N ALA A 12 -5.23 -0.86 -11.76
CA ALA A 12 -4.40 -0.32 -12.82
C ALA A 12 -4.42 1.22 -12.79
N SER A 13 -3.33 1.84 -13.25
CA SER A 13 -3.29 3.26 -13.56
C SER A 13 -4.23 3.60 -14.72
N PRO A 14 -4.67 4.86 -14.88
CA PRO A 14 -5.55 5.26 -15.97
C PRO A 14 -5.00 4.94 -17.38
N ASN A 15 -3.67 4.97 -17.54
CA ASN A 15 -2.99 4.61 -18.79
C ASN A 15 -2.67 3.12 -18.92
N GLY A 16 -3.02 2.29 -17.92
CA GLY A 16 -2.77 0.84 -17.89
C GLY A 16 -1.31 0.42 -17.69
N LYS A 17 -0.37 1.36 -17.61
CA LYS A 17 1.09 1.09 -17.58
C LYS A 17 1.63 0.67 -16.21
N LEU A 18 0.87 0.88 -15.13
CA LEU A 18 1.19 0.43 -13.78
C LEU A 18 -0.01 -0.31 -13.20
N THR A 19 0.20 -1.44 -12.54
CA THR A 19 -0.86 -2.15 -11.83
C THR A 19 -0.38 -2.59 -10.45
N VAL A 20 -1.08 -2.17 -9.41
CA VAL A 20 -0.82 -2.59 -8.03
C VAL A 20 -1.67 -3.80 -7.68
N TYR A 21 -1.06 -4.79 -7.02
CA TYR A 21 -1.69 -6.01 -6.51
C TYR A 21 -1.54 -6.10 -5.00
N LEU A 22 -2.64 -6.39 -4.30
CA LEU A 22 -2.71 -6.57 -2.84
C LEU A 22 -3.47 -7.84 -2.49
N GLY A 23 -3.04 -8.55 -1.44
CA GLY A 23 -3.75 -9.73 -0.94
C GLY A 23 -4.99 -9.40 -0.12
N LYS A 24 -5.00 -8.24 0.53
CA LYS A 24 -6.11 -7.74 1.35
C LYS A 24 -6.21 -6.22 1.27
N ARG A 25 -7.34 -5.68 1.73
CA ARG A 25 -7.62 -4.23 1.79
C ARG A 25 -7.82 -3.74 3.22
N ASP A 26 -8.23 -4.65 4.10
CA ASP A 26 -8.39 -4.41 5.52
C ASP A 26 -7.13 -4.92 6.23
N PHE A 27 -6.49 -4.03 7.00
CA PHE A 27 -5.28 -4.32 7.77
C PHE A 27 -5.62 -4.05 9.24
N VAL A 28 -5.39 -5.05 10.10
CA VAL A 28 -5.73 -4.95 11.51
C VAL A 28 -4.60 -4.23 12.26
N ASP A 29 -4.98 -3.24 13.07
CA ASP A 29 -4.10 -2.60 14.04
C ASP A 29 -4.21 -3.33 15.39
N HIS A 30 -3.11 -3.93 15.84
CA HIS A 30 -3.03 -4.65 17.11
C HIS A 30 -2.55 -3.77 18.28
N VAL A 31 -2.73 -2.45 18.22
CA VAL A 31 -2.28 -1.44 19.20
C VAL A 31 -0.76 -1.28 19.25
N ASP A 32 -0.03 -2.39 19.38
CA ASP A 32 1.43 -2.43 19.39
C ASP A 32 2.02 -2.52 17.97
N LEU A 33 1.29 -3.14 17.04
CA LEU A 33 1.74 -3.41 15.67
C LEU A 33 0.57 -3.42 14.69
N VAL A 34 0.76 -2.79 13.54
CA VAL A 34 -0.18 -2.91 12.42
C VAL A 34 0.28 -4.04 11.50
N GLU A 35 -0.66 -4.87 11.01
CA GLU A 35 -0.34 -5.90 10.02
C GLU A 35 0.38 -5.28 8.80
N PRO A 36 1.50 -5.87 8.34
CA PRO A 36 2.27 -5.29 7.24
C PRO A 36 1.46 -5.24 5.95
N VAL A 37 1.68 -4.19 5.17
CA VAL A 37 1.07 -4.02 3.85
C VAL A 37 2.03 -4.56 2.81
N ASP A 38 1.81 -5.80 2.37
CA ASP A 38 2.58 -6.45 1.32
C ASP A 38 1.83 -6.51 -0.02
N GLY A 39 2.56 -6.23 -1.09
CA GLY A 39 2.02 -6.23 -2.44
C GLY A 39 3.06 -6.31 -3.52
N VAL A 40 2.59 -6.24 -4.77
CA VAL A 40 3.42 -6.25 -5.97
C VAL A 40 2.92 -5.17 -6.92
N VAL A 41 3.84 -4.41 -7.52
CA VAL A 41 3.53 -3.52 -8.64
C VAL A 41 4.04 -4.15 -9.94
N LEU A 42 3.14 -4.31 -10.90
CA LEU A 42 3.47 -4.68 -12.27
C LEU A 42 3.71 -3.40 -13.05
N ILE A 43 4.85 -3.35 -13.75
CA ILE A 43 5.27 -2.20 -14.51
C ILE A 43 5.41 -2.58 -15.97
N ASP A 44 4.86 -1.77 -16.86
CA ASP A 44 5.09 -1.91 -18.30
C ASP A 44 6.50 -1.36 -18.66
N PRO A 45 7.39 -2.19 -19.24
CA PRO A 45 8.76 -1.78 -19.61
C PRO A 45 8.82 -0.60 -20.57
N GLU A 46 7.85 -0.47 -21.48
CA GLU A 46 7.80 0.64 -22.44
C GLU A 46 7.60 1.99 -21.74
N TYR A 47 6.99 1.95 -20.55
CA TYR A 47 6.75 3.12 -19.72
C TYR A 47 7.97 3.51 -18.88
N LEU A 48 8.90 2.58 -18.65
CA LEU A 48 9.99 2.74 -17.67
C LEU A 48 11.05 3.74 -18.12
N LYS A 49 11.55 3.70 -19.36
CA LYS A 49 12.60 4.62 -19.87
C LYS A 49 13.62 5.01 -18.76
N GLU A 50 13.69 6.30 -18.38
CA GLU A 50 14.52 6.82 -17.28
C GLU A 50 13.70 7.23 -16.04
N ARG A 51 12.50 6.66 -15.88
CA ARG A 51 11.57 6.99 -14.80
C ARG A 51 11.75 6.08 -13.60
N LYS A 52 11.52 6.65 -12.42
CA LYS A 52 11.43 5.91 -11.16
C LYS A 52 9.97 5.62 -10.84
N VAL A 53 9.73 4.46 -10.26
CA VAL A 53 8.40 4.08 -9.77
C VAL A 53 8.45 3.96 -8.25
N PHE A 54 7.58 4.70 -7.59
CA PHE A 54 7.43 4.71 -6.15
C PHE A 54 6.08 4.13 -5.76
N VAL A 55 6.06 3.44 -4.63
CA VAL A 55 4.84 3.08 -3.92
C VAL A 55 4.79 3.91 -2.65
N THR A 56 3.64 4.51 -2.37
CA THR A 56 3.44 5.36 -1.20
C THR A 56 2.29 4.81 -0.37
N LEU A 57 2.54 4.61 0.92
CA LEU A 57 1.50 4.36 1.91
C LEU A 57 1.26 5.66 2.69
N THR A 58 0.03 6.16 2.65
CA THR A 58 -0.38 7.36 3.38
C THR A 58 -1.52 7.05 4.32
N CYS A 59 -1.30 7.24 5.61
CA CYS A 59 -2.37 7.29 6.60
C CYS A 59 -2.76 8.75 6.79
N ALA A 60 -4.02 9.09 6.50
CA ALA A 60 -4.52 10.45 6.60
C ALA A 60 -5.76 10.49 7.49
N PHE A 61 -5.82 11.49 8.37
CA PHE A 61 -7.05 11.89 9.04
C PHE A 61 -7.81 12.84 8.13
N ARG A 62 -9.08 12.54 7.87
CA ARG A 62 -9.98 13.41 7.12
C ARG A 62 -11.14 13.81 8.02
N TYR A 63 -11.40 15.10 8.11
CA TYR A 63 -12.53 15.67 8.82
C TYR A 63 -13.28 16.64 7.92
N GLY A 64 -14.59 16.46 7.83
CA GLY A 64 -15.45 17.19 6.91
C GLY A 64 -16.53 16.27 6.32
N ARG A 65 -17.41 16.84 5.51
CA ARG A 65 -18.53 16.14 4.87
C ARG A 65 -18.12 15.72 3.45
N GLU A 66 -18.45 14.49 3.03
CA GLU A 66 -17.97 13.90 1.75
C GLU A 66 -18.37 14.74 0.51
N ASP A 67 -19.47 15.49 0.58
CA ASP A 67 -19.95 16.41 -0.46
C ASP A 67 -19.13 17.71 -0.56
N LEU A 68 -18.39 18.09 0.49
CA LEU A 68 -17.57 19.29 0.55
C LEU A 68 -16.09 19.05 0.16
N ASP A 69 -15.67 17.78 -0.01
CA ASP A 69 -14.33 17.40 -0.49
C ASP A 69 -14.02 18.02 -1.87
N VAL A 70 -15.04 18.15 -2.74
CA VAL A 70 -14.91 18.74 -4.09
C VAL A 70 -14.70 20.26 -4.04
N LEU A 71 -15.13 20.91 -2.96
CA LEU A 71 -15.01 22.36 -2.75
C LEU A 71 -13.74 22.74 -1.97
N GLY A 72 -12.91 21.77 -1.58
CA GLY A 72 -11.68 22.02 -0.82
C GLY A 72 -11.90 22.44 0.63
N LEU A 73 -13.10 22.19 1.19
CA LEU A 73 -13.48 22.57 2.55
C LEU A 73 -13.22 21.45 3.58
N THR A 74 -12.54 20.38 3.18
CA THR A 74 -12.21 19.26 4.05
C THR A 74 -10.82 19.42 4.64
N PHE A 75 -10.75 19.19 5.95
CA PHE A 75 -9.49 19.14 6.65
C PHE A 75 -8.89 17.75 6.46
N ARG A 76 -7.82 17.66 5.67
CA ARG A 76 -7.02 16.46 5.53
C ARG A 76 -5.66 16.69 6.18
N LYS A 77 -5.30 15.84 7.13
CA LYS A 77 -3.95 15.80 7.72
C LYS A 77 -3.34 14.43 7.51
N ASP A 78 -2.23 14.38 6.77
CA ASP A 78 -1.44 13.16 6.65
C ASP A 78 -0.72 12.92 7.98
N LEU A 79 -1.00 11.77 8.62
CA LEU A 79 -0.48 11.38 9.92
C LEU A 79 0.75 10.50 9.80
N PHE A 80 0.83 9.72 8.71
CA PHE A 80 1.98 8.87 8.39
C PHE A 80 2.12 8.78 6.87
N VAL A 81 3.36 8.88 6.39
CA VAL A 81 3.72 8.70 4.98
C VAL A 81 4.96 7.85 4.91
N ALA A 82 4.88 6.72 4.21
CA ALA A 82 6.02 5.89 3.87
C ALA A 82 6.13 5.76 2.35
N ASN A 83 7.35 5.83 1.84
CA ASN A 83 7.66 5.77 0.41
C ASN A 83 8.70 4.68 0.17
N ILE A 84 8.47 3.84 -0.83
CA ILE A 84 9.41 2.80 -1.27
C ILE A 84 9.66 2.99 -2.77
N GLN A 85 10.94 2.93 -3.18
CA GLN A 85 11.31 2.95 -4.60
C GLN A 85 11.24 1.54 -5.16
N SER A 86 10.17 1.23 -5.90
CA SER A 86 9.98 -0.08 -6.49
C SER A 86 10.81 -0.30 -7.77
N PHE A 87 11.10 0.78 -8.52
CA PHE A 87 11.98 0.73 -9.68
C PHE A 87 12.82 2.01 -9.83
N PRO A 88 14.12 1.91 -10.17
CA PRO A 88 14.91 0.67 -10.16
C PRO A 88 15.06 0.14 -8.72
N PRO A 89 15.13 -1.20 -8.52
CA PRO A 89 15.27 -1.78 -7.18
C PRO A 89 16.59 -1.35 -6.55
N LEU A 90 16.55 -0.95 -5.27
CA LEU A 90 17.74 -0.54 -4.53
C LEU A 90 18.53 -1.78 -4.05
N PRO A 91 19.88 -1.74 -4.05
CA PRO A 91 20.71 -2.91 -3.68
C PRO A 91 20.50 -3.40 -2.23
N GLU A 92 20.14 -2.48 -1.32
CA GLU A 92 20.01 -2.74 0.11
C GLU A 92 18.64 -3.30 0.52
N GLU A 93 17.64 -3.32 -0.39
CA GLU A 93 16.25 -3.69 -0.10
C GLU A 93 15.89 -5.13 -0.49
N LYS A 94 16.82 -6.08 -0.40
CA LYS A 94 16.49 -7.51 -0.56
C LYS A 94 15.83 -8.08 0.70
N LYS A 95 14.67 -7.54 1.07
CA LYS A 95 13.80 -8.15 2.08
C LYS A 95 13.31 -9.52 1.57
N SER A 96 13.11 -10.46 2.49
CA SER A 96 12.50 -11.75 2.18
C SER A 96 11.08 -11.56 1.64
N LEU A 97 10.77 -12.22 0.53
CA LEU A 97 9.45 -12.15 -0.08
C LEU A 97 8.39 -12.87 0.76
N THR A 98 7.17 -12.35 0.76
CA THR A 98 6.01 -13.07 1.30
C THR A 98 5.54 -14.14 0.32
N ARG A 99 4.83 -15.16 0.83
CA ARG A 99 4.23 -16.22 -0.01
C ARG A 99 3.29 -15.65 -1.08
N LEU A 100 2.62 -14.53 -0.80
CA LEU A 100 1.78 -13.82 -1.77
C LEU A 100 2.63 -13.22 -2.89
N GLN A 101 3.69 -12.49 -2.53
CA GLN A 101 4.60 -11.85 -3.47
C GLN A 101 5.26 -12.88 -4.39
N GLU A 102 5.77 -13.99 -3.84
CA GLU A 102 6.35 -15.09 -4.63
C GLU A 102 5.37 -15.63 -5.67
N ARG A 103 4.12 -15.91 -5.27
CA ARG A 103 3.06 -16.39 -6.16
C ARG A 103 2.73 -15.36 -7.24
N LEU A 104 2.67 -14.08 -6.90
CA LEU A 104 2.35 -13.01 -7.84
C LEU A 104 3.48 -12.77 -8.83
N ILE A 105 4.73 -12.69 -8.37
CA ILE A 105 5.89 -12.50 -9.24
C ILE A 105 6.00 -13.67 -10.22
N LYS A 106 5.87 -14.92 -9.73
CA LYS A 106 5.85 -16.10 -10.60
C LYS A 106 4.72 -16.07 -11.64
N LYS A 107 3.57 -15.48 -11.31
CA LYS A 107 2.40 -15.38 -12.20
C LYS A 107 2.46 -14.20 -13.17
N LEU A 108 3.02 -13.07 -12.76
CA LEU A 108 3.00 -11.80 -13.49
C LEU A 108 4.27 -11.58 -14.33
N GLY A 109 5.38 -12.25 -14.01
CA GLY A 109 6.63 -12.17 -14.77
C GLY A 109 7.66 -11.21 -14.19
N GLU A 110 8.71 -10.94 -14.96
CA GLU A 110 9.94 -10.26 -14.52
C GLU A 110 9.77 -8.78 -14.16
N HIS A 111 8.70 -8.14 -14.64
CA HIS A 111 8.42 -6.72 -14.37
C HIS A 111 7.45 -6.52 -13.19
N ALA A 112 7.35 -7.54 -12.34
CA ALA A 112 6.57 -7.53 -11.12
C ALA A 112 7.52 -7.28 -9.93
N TYR A 113 7.41 -6.09 -9.33
CA TYR A 113 8.31 -5.65 -8.27
C TYR A 113 7.59 -5.67 -6.91
N PRO A 114 8.16 -6.33 -5.89
CA PRO A 114 7.55 -6.42 -4.57
C PRO A 114 7.68 -5.10 -3.80
N PHE A 115 6.74 -4.84 -2.90
CA PHE A 115 6.88 -3.82 -1.86
C PHE A 115 6.23 -4.31 -0.57
N THR A 116 6.77 -3.86 0.57
CA THR A 116 6.25 -4.17 1.90
C THR A 116 6.39 -2.95 2.80
N PHE A 117 5.30 -2.45 3.35
CA PHE A 117 5.31 -1.42 4.38
C PHE A 117 5.08 -2.03 5.76
N GLU A 118 5.96 -1.70 6.68
CA GLU A 118 5.78 -1.93 8.11
C GLU A 118 5.33 -0.60 8.73
N VAL A 119 4.11 -0.58 9.26
CA VAL A 119 3.61 0.59 9.98
C VAL A 119 3.91 0.35 11.45
N SER A 120 5.00 0.93 11.94
CA SER A 120 5.24 1.04 13.38
C SER A 120 4.12 1.88 14.01
N SER A 121 3.61 1.46 15.18
CA SER A 121 2.37 1.97 15.78
C SER A 121 2.21 3.48 15.58
N PRO A 122 1.04 3.97 15.13
CA PRO A 122 0.89 5.38 14.89
C PRO A 122 1.16 6.16 16.19
N PRO A 123 1.83 7.32 16.14
CA PRO A 123 2.18 8.08 17.33
C PRO A 123 0.93 8.41 18.16
N SER A 124 1.10 8.63 19.45
CA SER A 124 0.05 8.85 20.48
C SER A 124 -1.11 9.78 20.07
N PHE A 125 -0.91 10.63 19.06
CA PHE A 125 -1.92 11.39 18.35
C PHE A 125 -3.09 10.57 17.77
N PHE A 126 -2.86 9.36 17.25
CA PHE A 126 -3.93 8.50 16.72
C PHE A 126 -4.87 8.00 17.84
N HIS A 127 -4.32 7.72 19.03
CA HIS A 127 -5.12 7.36 20.21
C HIS A 127 -5.96 8.53 20.74
N ILE A 128 -5.54 9.78 20.51
CA ILE A 128 -6.29 10.99 20.90
C ILE A 128 -7.44 11.26 19.91
N LEU A 129 -7.23 10.98 18.61
CA LEU A 129 -8.24 11.17 17.58
C LEU A 129 -9.20 9.98 17.43
N SER A 130 -8.83 8.79 17.88
CA SER A 130 -9.78 7.69 18.06
C SER A 130 -10.76 8.12 19.15
N PRO A 131 -12.05 8.35 18.82
CA PRO A 131 -13.01 8.69 19.84
C PRO A 131 -13.07 7.47 20.76
N ARG A 132 -12.51 7.60 21.96
CA ARG A 132 -12.67 6.58 23.00
C ARG A 132 -14.16 6.33 23.09
N GLY A 133 -14.61 5.17 22.61
CA GLY A 133 -16.00 4.75 22.71
C GLY A 133 -16.40 4.93 24.16
N ARG A 134 -17.36 5.82 24.40
CA ARG A 134 -17.99 5.95 25.71
C ARG A 134 -18.63 4.60 26.02
N GLY A 135 -18.19 4.00 27.12
CA GLY A 135 -19.06 3.10 27.89
C GLY A 135 -20.18 3.90 28.55
#